data_AF-A0A8R2D5F2-F1
#
_entry.id   AF-A0A8R2D5F2-F1
#
_cell.length_a   1.000
_cell.length_b   1.000
_cell.length_c   1.000
_cell.angle_alpha   90.00
_cell.angle_beta   90.00
_cell.angle_gamma   90.00
#
_symmetry.space_group_name_H-M   'P 1'
#
loop_
_entity.id
_entity.type
_entity.pdbx_description
1 polymer ?
#
loop_
_entity_poly.entity_id
_entity_poly.type
_entity_poly.pdbx_seq_one_letter_code
_entity_poly.pdbx_strand_id
1 'polypeptide(L)'
;MAWQPNITTMAKQNKSSMHVEYVNLINELEQYMPQFKATIKDLQEPSQSFVTNFYTDVFNEFFCDVNNLIEIHINQNLTYHEMYSETVPILNMCTALKYIYSKLGIDDFGLNDICDPSSKRTYRLLQTMINFIKYSDEKIHEVDAKMKAVRNMKDTIDSLKKQKDIIVNTINKKSLDRIQRGAEIKTVAEEVKDGKSELAKIQKHRDDVLKELEKVKQDQDDIEKKCSKLCELKDNIIRDINDLRAQIVEAPDLLKADHERLKRLKNEITEKKSAMMAQVSAKKQTVIILEQELASTRKNDYVC
;
A
#
# COMPACT_ATOMS: atom_id res chain seq x y z
N MET A 1 -14.81 -19.05 119.98
CA MET A 1 -15.23 -19.57 118.66
C MET A 1 -14.48 -18.78 117.60
N ALA A 2 -13.56 -19.42 116.88
CA ALA A 2 -12.80 -18.77 115.82
C ALA A 2 -13.62 -18.78 114.52
N TRP A 3 -13.78 -17.61 113.91
CA TRP A 3 -14.48 -17.43 112.64
C TRP A 3 -13.59 -17.99 111.52
N GLN A 4 -14.04 -19.02 110.81
CA GLN A 4 -13.38 -19.50 109.59
C GLN A 4 -14.11 -18.91 108.37
N PRO A 5 -13.41 -18.32 107.39
CA PRO A 5 -14.05 -17.85 106.16
C PRO A 5 -14.59 -19.04 105.37
N ASN A 6 -15.81 -18.92 104.86
CA ASN A 6 -16.46 -19.94 104.05
C ASN A 6 -15.89 -19.92 102.60
N ILE A 7 -14.73 -20.56 102.42
CA ILE A 7 -13.97 -20.62 101.14
C ILE A 7 -14.82 -21.24 100.01
N THR A 8 -15.77 -22.11 100.36
CA THR A 8 -16.62 -22.85 99.41
C THR A 8 -17.62 -21.95 98.66
N THR A 9 -18.08 -20.86 99.28
CA THR A 9 -19.08 -19.96 98.67
C THR A 9 -18.44 -18.98 97.69
N MET A 10 -17.24 -18.48 98.00
CA MET A 10 -16.47 -17.60 97.09
C MET A 10 -15.95 -18.36 95.87
N ALA A 11 -15.54 -19.62 96.01
CA ALA A 11 -15.13 -20.45 94.87
C ALA A 11 -16.29 -20.74 93.90
N LYS A 12 -17.54 -20.87 94.39
CA LYS A 12 -18.73 -21.08 93.55
C LYS A 12 -19.16 -19.80 92.82
N GLN A 13 -19.13 -18.64 93.47
CA GLN A 13 -19.40 -17.35 92.80
C GLN A 13 -18.37 -17.04 91.71
N ASN A 14 -17.08 -17.30 91.95
CA ASN A 14 -16.02 -17.03 90.99
C ASN A 14 -16.04 -18.02 89.79
N LYS A 15 -16.41 -19.29 90.01
CA LYS A 15 -16.63 -20.28 88.92
C LYS A 15 -17.83 -19.94 88.03
N SER A 16 -18.89 -19.38 88.62
CA SER A 16 -20.08 -18.97 87.84
C SER A 16 -19.79 -17.78 86.92
N SER A 17 -18.90 -16.86 87.31
CA SER A 17 -18.48 -15.71 86.48
C SER A 17 -17.65 -16.14 85.27
N MET A 18 -16.64 -16.98 85.48
CA MET A 18 -15.77 -17.49 84.41
C MET A 18 -16.53 -18.34 83.38
N HIS A 19 -17.56 -19.07 83.81
CA HIS A 19 -18.37 -19.86 82.87
C HIS A 19 -19.13 -18.98 81.87
N VAL A 20 -19.67 -17.85 82.33
CA VAL A 20 -20.34 -16.87 81.45
C VAL A 20 -19.34 -16.25 80.48
N GLU A 21 -18.14 -15.91 80.95
CA GLU A 21 -17.04 -15.41 80.11
C GLU A 21 -16.64 -16.40 79.01
N TYR A 22 -16.57 -17.70 79.33
CA TYR A 22 -16.29 -18.75 78.34
C TYR A 22 -17.39 -18.89 77.31
N VAL A 23 -18.65 -18.85 77.72
CA VAL A 23 -19.79 -18.88 76.79
C VAL A 23 -19.74 -17.68 75.83
N ASN A 24 -19.45 -16.49 76.36
CA ASN A 24 -19.34 -15.28 75.53
C ASN A 24 -18.21 -15.40 74.50
N LEU A 25 -17.01 -15.85 74.92
CA LEU A 25 -15.89 -16.04 73.99
C LEU A 25 -16.20 -17.09 72.92
N ILE A 26 -16.88 -18.19 73.27
CA ILE A 26 -17.28 -19.21 72.28
C ILE A 26 -18.24 -18.61 71.25
N ASN A 27 -19.24 -17.84 71.68
CA ASN A 27 -20.15 -17.17 70.75
C ASN A 27 -19.41 -16.20 69.81
N GLU A 28 -18.40 -15.48 70.31
CA GLU A 28 -17.56 -14.61 69.49
C GLU A 28 -16.69 -15.41 68.51
N LEU A 29 -16.09 -16.51 68.96
CA LEU A 29 -15.32 -17.42 68.09
C LEU A 29 -16.21 -17.98 66.98
N GLU A 30 -17.43 -18.39 67.27
CA GLU A 30 -18.36 -18.88 66.25
C GLU A 30 -18.77 -17.80 65.24
N GLN A 31 -18.87 -16.54 65.67
CA GLN A 31 -19.22 -15.43 64.81
C GLN A 31 -18.08 -15.03 63.86
N TYR A 32 -16.85 -14.92 64.38
CA TYR A 32 -15.71 -14.38 63.63
C TYR A 32 -14.78 -15.46 63.04
N MET A 33 -14.86 -16.70 63.56
CA MET A 33 -14.08 -17.84 63.10
C MET A 33 -14.98 -19.09 63.01
N PRO A 34 -15.98 -19.12 62.10
CA PRO A 34 -17.01 -20.16 62.07
C PRO A 34 -16.46 -21.58 61.84
N GLN A 35 -15.30 -21.69 61.21
CA GLN A 35 -14.56 -22.94 61.01
C GLN A 35 -14.00 -23.53 62.31
N PHE A 36 -13.66 -22.69 63.28
CA PHE A 36 -13.09 -23.12 64.55
C PHE A 36 -14.20 -23.48 65.53
N LYS A 37 -14.16 -24.71 66.06
CA LYS A 37 -15.14 -25.19 67.05
C LYS A 37 -14.48 -25.30 68.41
N ALA A 38 -15.00 -24.54 69.37
CA ALA A 38 -14.55 -24.55 70.75
C ALA A 38 -15.70 -24.96 71.68
N THR A 39 -15.40 -25.79 72.66
CA THR A 39 -16.31 -26.13 73.75
C THR A 39 -15.88 -25.46 75.05
N ILE A 40 -16.78 -25.40 76.02
CA ILE A 40 -16.45 -24.88 77.36
C ILE A 40 -15.34 -25.72 78.01
N LYS A 41 -15.30 -27.03 77.74
CA LYS A 41 -14.26 -27.92 78.25
C LYS A 41 -12.89 -27.53 77.71
N ASP A 42 -12.80 -27.18 76.43
CA ASP A 42 -11.54 -26.77 75.82
C ASP A 42 -10.98 -25.48 76.44
N LEU A 43 -11.84 -24.58 76.94
CA LEU A 43 -11.40 -23.38 77.66
C LEU A 43 -11.07 -23.66 79.13
N GLN A 44 -11.76 -24.62 79.76
CA GLN A 44 -11.52 -25.03 81.15
C GLN A 44 -10.23 -25.85 81.29
N GLU A 45 -9.94 -26.70 80.31
CA GLU A 45 -8.80 -27.62 80.26
C GLU A 45 -8.21 -27.58 78.85
N PRO A 46 -7.56 -26.47 78.45
CA PRO A 46 -7.00 -26.36 77.11
C PRO A 46 -5.93 -27.41 76.89
N SER A 47 -5.99 -28.07 75.74
CA SER A 47 -4.94 -28.97 75.29
C SER A 47 -4.01 -28.24 74.32
N GLN A 48 -2.79 -28.74 74.17
CA GLN A 48 -1.87 -28.24 73.15
C GLN A 48 -2.52 -28.29 71.75
N SER A 49 -3.21 -29.38 71.41
CA SER A 49 -3.89 -29.52 70.11
C SER A 49 -4.97 -28.45 69.90
N PHE A 50 -5.76 -28.14 70.94
CA PHE A 50 -6.77 -27.09 70.86
C PHE A 50 -6.13 -25.73 70.54
N VAL A 51 -5.05 -25.38 71.24
CA VAL A 51 -4.35 -24.10 71.04
C VAL A 51 -3.65 -24.04 69.69
N THR A 52 -2.98 -25.11 69.26
CA THR A 52 -2.33 -25.15 67.93
C THR A 52 -3.35 -25.06 66.80
N ASN A 53 -4.51 -25.71 66.94
CA ASN A 53 -5.58 -25.64 65.94
C ASN A 53 -6.15 -24.23 65.86
N PHE A 54 -6.42 -23.59 67.00
CA PHE A 54 -6.88 -22.20 67.04
C PHE A 54 -5.93 -21.27 66.28
N TYR A 55 -4.64 -21.29 66.60
CA TYR A 55 -3.69 -20.40 65.94
C TYR A 55 -3.43 -20.76 64.49
N THR A 56 -3.53 -22.04 64.12
CA THR A 56 -3.50 -22.46 62.71
C THR A 56 -4.65 -21.83 61.94
N ASP A 57 -5.86 -21.87 62.49
CA ASP A 57 -7.04 -21.25 61.88
C ASP A 57 -6.90 -19.72 61.80
N VAL A 58 -6.32 -19.08 62.83
CA VAL A 58 -6.00 -17.64 62.79
C VAL A 58 -5.03 -17.33 61.65
N PHE A 59 -3.95 -18.10 61.50
CA PHE A 59 -2.99 -17.88 60.42
C PHE A 59 -3.62 -18.07 59.04
N ASN A 60 -4.48 -19.07 58.88
CA ASN A 60 -5.24 -19.28 57.64
C ASN A 60 -6.16 -18.09 57.33
N GLU A 61 -6.85 -17.55 58.34
CA GLU A 61 -7.74 -16.38 58.17
C GLU A 61 -6.97 -15.15 57.66
N PHE A 62 -5.75 -14.94 58.14
CA PHE A 62 -4.88 -13.86 57.68
C PHE A 62 -4.06 -14.20 56.43
N PHE A 63 -4.39 -15.27 55.71
CA PHE A 63 -3.69 -15.75 54.50
C PHE A 63 -2.17 -15.93 54.71
N CYS A 64 -1.76 -16.27 55.94
CA CYS A 64 -0.38 -16.63 56.23
C CYS A 64 -0.10 -18.03 55.67
N ASP A 65 1.07 -18.22 55.08
CA ASP A 65 1.48 -19.53 54.58
C ASP A 65 1.81 -20.46 55.76
N VAL A 66 0.85 -21.29 56.15
CA VAL A 66 0.99 -22.26 57.24
C VAL A 66 2.05 -23.32 56.91
N ASN A 67 2.35 -23.58 55.64
CA ASN A 67 3.43 -24.52 55.28
C ASN A 67 4.79 -23.99 55.76
N ASN A 68 5.02 -22.69 55.65
CA ASN A 68 6.23 -22.07 56.21
C ASN A 68 6.31 -22.19 57.74
N LEU A 69 5.19 -22.39 58.45
CA LEU A 69 5.23 -22.67 59.88
C LEU A 69 5.62 -24.12 60.17
N ILE A 70 5.27 -25.06 59.29
CA ILE A 70 5.52 -26.50 59.46
C ILE A 70 6.92 -26.89 58.96
N GLU A 71 7.44 -26.21 57.95
CA GLU A 71 8.71 -26.56 57.31
C GLU A 71 9.93 -26.21 58.18
N ILE A 72 10.94 -27.08 58.09
CA ILE A 72 12.28 -26.83 58.63
C ILE A 72 13.00 -25.91 57.65
N HIS A 73 13.35 -24.71 58.09
CA HIS A 73 14.01 -23.71 57.25
C HIS A 73 15.50 -24.00 57.15
N ILE A 74 16.09 -23.79 55.96
CA ILE A 74 17.52 -24.03 55.66
C ILE A 74 18.44 -23.33 56.70
N ASN A 75 18.01 -22.19 57.21
CA ASN A 75 18.75 -21.39 58.19
C ASN A 75 18.84 -22.05 59.59
N GLN A 76 18.06 -23.09 59.86
CA GLN A 76 18.06 -23.81 61.14
C GLN A 76 19.21 -24.83 61.23
N ASN A 77 19.89 -25.14 60.11
CA ASN A 77 21.13 -25.95 60.03
C ASN A 77 21.12 -27.20 60.94
N LEU A 78 20.04 -27.99 60.88
CA LEU A 78 19.83 -29.16 61.71
C LEU A 78 20.45 -30.41 61.07
N THR A 79 21.20 -31.20 61.85
CA THR A 79 21.88 -32.41 61.34
C THR A 79 20.92 -33.58 61.09
N TYR A 80 19.81 -33.68 61.85
CA TYR A 80 18.85 -34.79 61.81
C TYR A 80 17.42 -34.27 61.70
N HIS A 81 16.97 -33.97 60.49
CA HIS A 81 15.71 -33.27 60.24
C HIS A 81 14.48 -34.05 60.74
N GLU A 82 14.48 -35.37 60.60
CA GLU A 82 13.38 -36.23 61.02
C GLU A 82 13.08 -36.14 62.53
N MET A 83 14.12 -35.94 63.36
CA MET A 83 13.98 -35.88 64.82
C MET A 83 13.28 -34.60 65.30
N TYR A 84 13.27 -33.55 64.48
CA TYR A 84 12.72 -32.24 64.85
C TYR A 84 11.40 -31.92 64.14
N SER A 85 10.87 -32.86 63.36
CA SER A 85 9.64 -32.70 62.57
C SER A 85 8.42 -32.27 63.39
N GLU A 86 8.33 -32.69 64.66
CA GLU A 86 7.24 -32.28 65.56
C GLU A 86 7.56 -31.01 66.37
N THR A 87 8.84 -30.73 66.63
CA THR A 87 9.26 -29.62 67.51
C THR A 87 9.36 -28.30 66.74
N VAL A 88 9.88 -28.34 65.51
CA VAL A 88 10.10 -27.14 64.69
C VAL A 88 8.78 -26.40 64.41
N PRO A 89 7.67 -27.05 64.04
CA PRO A 89 6.39 -26.37 63.85
C PRO A 89 5.94 -25.57 65.07
N ILE A 90 6.11 -26.15 66.27
CA ILE A 90 5.75 -25.50 67.53
C ILE A 90 6.64 -24.28 67.79
N LEU A 91 7.95 -24.39 67.56
CA LEU A 91 8.88 -23.27 67.74
C LEU A 91 8.65 -22.13 66.74
N ASN A 92 8.35 -22.46 65.49
CA ASN A 92 8.00 -21.48 64.45
C ASN A 92 6.70 -20.75 64.84
N MET A 93 5.66 -21.50 65.23
CA MET A 93 4.40 -20.92 65.72
C MET A 93 4.63 -20.05 66.94
N CYS A 94 5.41 -20.49 67.93
CA CYS A 94 5.74 -19.73 69.13
C CYS A 94 6.45 -18.41 68.77
N THR A 95 7.40 -18.46 67.84
CA THR A 95 8.13 -17.27 67.37
C THR A 95 7.20 -16.27 66.68
N ALA A 96 6.33 -16.75 65.79
CA ALA A 96 5.35 -15.91 65.09
C ALA A 96 4.35 -15.28 66.06
N LEU A 97 3.77 -16.07 66.98
CA LEU A 97 2.81 -15.59 67.96
C LEU A 97 3.43 -14.64 68.96
N LYS A 98 4.67 -14.88 69.40
CA LYS A 98 5.38 -13.93 70.28
C LYS A 98 5.55 -12.57 69.63
N TYR A 99 5.87 -12.54 68.33
CA TYR A 99 5.90 -11.29 67.58
C TYR A 99 4.52 -10.62 67.52
N ILE A 100 3.48 -11.36 67.17
CA ILE A 100 2.10 -10.81 67.08
C ILE A 100 1.65 -10.27 68.43
N TYR A 101 1.75 -11.08 69.49
CA TYR A 101 1.32 -10.68 70.83
C TYR A 101 2.10 -9.48 71.38
N SER A 102 3.40 -9.33 71.06
CA SER A 102 4.15 -8.12 71.42
C SER A 102 3.54 -6.85 70.78
N LYS A 103 3.00 -6.95 69.56
CA LYS A 103 2.29 -5.84 68.90
C LYS A 103 0.92 -5.58 69.49
N LEU A 104 0.32 -6.59 70.12
CA LEU A 104 -0.94 -6.49 70.86
C LEU A 104 -0.72 -6.10 72.34
N GLY A 105 0.52 -5.83 72.76
CA GLY A 105 0.86 -5.39 74.13
C GLY A 105 1.06 -6.53 75.14
N ILE A 106 1.28 -7.76 74.68
CA ILE A 106 1.59 -8.93 75.51
C ILE A 106 3.01 -9.41 75.18
N ASP A 107 3.98 -9.01 75.99
CA ASP A 107 5.41 -9.30 75.76
C ASP A 107 5.87 -10.65 76.33
N ASP A 108 5.07 -11.27 77.20
CA ASP A 108 5.43 -12.47 77.95
C ASP A 108 4.92 -13.78 77.32
N PHE A 109 4.41 -13.74 76.07
CA PHE A 109 3.98 -14.95 75.35
C PHE A 109 5.16 -15.92 75.18
N GLY A 110 4.95 -17.19 75.50
CA GLY A 110 6.01 -18.20 75.50
C GLY A 110 5.54 -19.62 75.17
N LEU A 111 6.49 -20.56 75.17
CA LEU A 111 6.25 -21.94 74.75
C LEU A 111 5.19 -22.66 75.59
N ASN A 112 5.11 -22.36 76.88
CA ASN A 112 4.09 -22.93 77.78
C ASN A 112 2.67 -22.52 77.37
N ASP A 113 2.49 -21.39 76.70
CA ASP A 113 1.17 -20.97 76.21
C ASP A 113 0.65 -21.87 75.08
N ILE A 114 1.53 -22.71 74.51
CA ILE A 114 1.19 -23.68 73.47
C ILE A 114 1.27 -25.11 74.03
N CYS A 115 2.40 -25.49 74.64
CA CYS A 115 2.66 -26.88 75.06
C CYS A 115 1.96 -27.28 76.36
N ASP A 116 1.79 -26.35 77.30
CA ASP A 116 1.16 -26.60 78.61
C ASP A 116 0.21 -25.44 78.98
N PRO A 117 -0.86 -25.25 78.17
CA PRO A 117 -1.68 -24.06 78.27
C PRO A 117 -2.48 -24.05 79.57
N SER A 118 -2.48 -22.91 80.26
CA SER A 118 -3.32 -22.73 81.45
C SER A 118 -4.66 -22.10 81.07
N SER A 119 -5.76 -22.59 81.68
CA SER A 119 -7.13 -22.14 81.37
C SER A 119 -7.30 -20.61 81.38
N LYS A 120 -6.91 -19.95 82.48
CA LYS A 120 -7.06 -18.49 82.62
C LYS A 120 -6.22 -17.70 81.63
N ARG A 121 -4.99 -18.15 81.34
CA ARG A 121 -4.09 -17.44 80.42
C ARG A 121 -4.53 -17.63 78.97
N THR A 122 -4.89 -18.85 78.60
CA THR A 122 -5.44 -19.19 77.28
C THR A 122 -6.67 -18.37 76.97
N TYR A 123 -7.63 -18.28 77.90
CA TYR A 123 -8.81 -17.43 77.74
C TYR A 123 -8.44 -15.96 77.40
N ARG A 124 -7.51 -15.36 78.14
CA ARG A 124 -7.09 -13.96 77.90
C ARG A 124 -6.41 -13.78 76.54
N LEU A 125 -5.56 -14.73 76.16
CA LEU A 125 -4.86 -14.72 74.88
C LEU A 125 -5.85 -14.81 73.71
N LEU A 126 -6.76 -15.79 73.76
CA LEU A 126 -7.82 -15.97 72.76
C LEU A 126 -8.72 -14.74 72.67
N GLN A 127 -9.15 -14.17 73.80
CA GLN A 127 -9.95 -12.95 73.82
C GLN A 127 -9.21 -11.76 73.18
N THR A 128 -7.90 -11.63 73.44
CA THR A 128 -7.06 -10.58 72.84
C THR A 128 -6.96 -10.77 71.33
N MET A 129 -6.76 -12.01 70.88
CA MET A 129 -6.68 -12.33 69.45
C MET A 129 -8.02 -12.07 68.75
N ILE A 130 -9.14 -12.46 69.36
CA ILE A 130 -10.47 -12.21 68.78
C ILE A 130 -10.78 -10.72 68.69
N ASN A 131 -10.39 -9.92 69.68
CA ASN A 131 -10.50 -8.47 69.60
C ASN A 131 -9.66 -7.88 68.46
N PHE A 132 -8.49 -8.45 68.19
CA PHE A 132 -7.65 -8.05 67.06
C PHE A 132 -8.29 -8.44 65.71
N ILE A 133 -8.89 -9.63 65.60
CA ILE A 133 -9.63 -10.06 64.40
C ILE A 133 -10.79 -9.10 64.11
N LYS A 134 -11.62 -8.80 65.12
CA LYS A 134 -12.71 -7.82 65.05
C LYS A 134 -12.23 -6.46 64.54
N TYR A 135 -11.16 -5.94 65.14
CA TYR A 135 -10.57 -4.68 64.73
C TYR A 135 -10.06 -4.71 63.28
N SER A 136 -9.48 -5.84 62.86
CA SER A 136 -8.97 -6.02 61.49
C SER A 136 -10.09 -6.00 60.46
N ASP A 137 -11.22 -6.65 60.75
CA ASP A 137 -12.42 -6.63 59.90
C ASP A 137 -12.99 -5.21 59.77
N GLU A 138 -13.10 -4.46 60.88
CA GLU A 138 -13.55 -3.07 60.83
C GLU A 138 -12.62 -2.20 59.96
N LYS A 139 -11.30 -2.41 60.08
CA LYS A 139 -10.31 -1.67 59.31
C LYS A 139 -10.24 -2.08 57.84
N ILE A 140 -10.58 -3.32 57.49
CA ILE A 140 -10.60 -3.73 56.08
C ILE A 140 -11.63 -2.92 55.29
N HIS A 141 -12.77 -2.58 55.91
CA HIS A 141 -13.80 -1.75 55.29
C HIS A 141 -13.32 -0.32 55.01
N GLU A 142 -12.46 0.25 55.86
CA GLU A 142 -11.85 1.57 55.63
C GLU A 142 -10.87 1.56 54.44
N VAL A 143 -10.25 0.41 54.17
CA VAL A 143 -9.23 0.25 53.11
C VAL A 143 -9.85 -0.28 51.81
N ASP A 144 -11.04 -0.88 51.85
CA ASP A 144 -11.71 -1.50 50.70
C ASP A 144 -11.92 -0.51 49.55
N ALA A 145 -12.32 0.73 49.85
CA ALA A 145 -12.46 1.79 48.85
C ALA A 145 -11.13 2.06 48.11
N LYS A 146 -10.00 2.07 48.84
CA LYS A 146 -8.66 2.25 48.27
C LYS A 146 -8.23 1.02 47.47
N MET A 147 -8.49 -0.19 47.97
CA MET A 147 -8.21 -1.43 47.24
C MET A 147 -8.99 -1.51 45.93
N LYS A 148 -10.27 -1.14 45.96
CA LYS A 148 -11.12 -1.05 44.76
C LYS A 148 -10.58 -0.04 43.76
N ALA A 149 -10.12 1.13 44.21
CA ALA A 149 -9.48 2.10 43.34
C ALA A 149 -8.21 1.55 42.67
N VAL A 150 -7.37 0.83 43.43
CA VAL A 150 -6.16 0.18 42.90
C VAL A 150 -6.52 -0.90 41.86
N ARG A 151 -7.52 -1.74 42.13
CA ARG A 151 -8.00 -2.77 41.18
C ARG A 151 -8.51 -2.12 39.88
N ASN A 152 -9.36 -1.10 39.98
CA ASN A 152 -9.88 -0.39 38.81
C ASN A 152 -8.76 0.27 37.98
N MET A 153 -7.75 0.83 38.65
CA MET A 153 -6.61 1.44 37.96
C MET A 153 -5.77 0.38 37.23
N LYS A 154 -5.56 -0.80 37.85
CA LYS A 154 -4.91 -1.93 37.19
C LYS A 154 -5.69 -2.39 35.95
N ASP A 155 -7.00 -2.55 36.06
CA ASP A 155 -7.85 -2.96 34.92
C ASP A 155 -7.78 -1.94 33.78
N THR A 156 -7.75 -0.65 34.12
CA THR A 156 -7.58 0.45 33.15
C THR A 156 -6.23 0.35 32.44
N ILE A 157 -5.14 0.13 33.18
CA ILE A 157 -3.80 -0.04 32.63
C ILE A 157 -3.75 -1.24 31.67
N ASP A 158 -4.34 -2.37 32.06
CA ASP A 158 -4.33 -3.58 31.24
C ASP A 158 -5.17 -3.42 29.96
N SER A 159 -6.29 -2.69 30.03
CA SER A 159 -7.08 -2.30 28.86
C SER A 159 -6.29 -1.41 27.91
N LEU A 160 -5.63 -0.37 28.43
CA LEU A 160 -4.81 0.55 27.64
C LEU A 160 -3.62 -0.15 26.97
N LYS A 161 -2.97 -1.09 27.66
CA LYS A 161 -1.91 -1.93 27.07
C LYS A 161 -2.42 -2.71 25.86
N LYS A 162 -3.57 -3.38 25.99
CA LYS A 162 -4.21 -4.10 24.88
C LYS A 162 -4.53 -3.18 23.70
N GLN A 163 -5.10 -2.00 23.96
CA GLN A 163 -5.38 -1.02 22.90
C GLN A 163 -4.11 -0.54 22.20
N LYS A 164 -3.05 -0.24 22.97
CA LYS A 164 -1.75 0.15 22.43
C LYS A 164 -1.20 -0.94 21.49
N ASP A 165 -1.27 -2.20 21.89
CA ASP A 165 -0.78 -3.32 21.06
C ASP A 165 -1.59 -3.47 19.76
N ILE A 166 -2.92 -3.30 19.80
CA ILE A 166 -3.78 -3.29 18.61
C ILE A 166 -3.39 -2.15 17.65
N ILE A 167 -3.16 -0.95 18.18
CA ILE A 167 -2.77 0.23 17.38
C ILE A 167 -1.41 0.00 16.72
N VAL A 168 -0.42 -0.48 17.47
CA VAL A 168 0.92 -0.79 16.96
C VAL A 168 0.84 -1.81 15.82
N ASN A 169 0.09 -2.89 16.00
CA ASN A 169 -0.10 -3.91 14.95
C ASN A 169 -0.78 -3.32 13.70
N THR A 170 -1.75 -2.44 13.89
CA THR A 170 -2.45 -1.75 12.78
C THR A 170 -1.51 -0.83 12.01
N ILE A 171 -0.66 -0.08 12.71
CA ILE A 171 0.36 0.80 12.11
C ILE A 171 1.35 -0.04 11.29
N ASN A 172 1.85 -1.14 11.86
CA ASN A 172 2.79 -2.03 11.17
C ASN A 172 2.18 -2.61 9.90
N LYS A 173 0.94 -3.08 9.95
CA LYS A 173 0.22 -3.58 8.77
C LYS A 173 0.08 -2.49 7.69
N LYS A 174 -0.37 -1.29 8.07
CA LYS A 174 -0.50 -0.17 7.12
C LYS A 174 0.84 0.28 6.54
N SER A 175 1.93 0.15 7.30
CA SER A 175 3.29 0.44 6.84
C SER A 175 3.71 -0.54 5.74
N LEU A 176 3.51 -1.84 5.97
CA LEU A 176 3.78 -2.88 4.96
C LEU A 176 2.94 -2.67 3.69
N ASP A 177 1.64 -2.39 3.84
CA ASP A 177 0.74 -2.12 2.70
C ASP A 177 1.17 -0.87 1.90
N ARG A 178 1.81 0.12 2.54
CA ARG A 178 2.36 1.31 1.86
C ARG A 178 3.62 0.98 1.10
N ILE A 179 4.50 0.15 1.66
CA ILE A 179 5.73 -0.29 0.98
C ILE A 179 5.37 -1.08 -0.28
N GLN A 180 4.43 -2.03 -0.18
CA GLN A 180 3.99 -2.83 -1.31
C GLN A 180 3.37 -1.96 -2.42
N ARG A 181 2.41 -1.08 -2.08
CA ARG A 181 1.82 -0.15 -3.05
C ARG A 181 2.86 0.80 -3.65
N GLY A 182 3.84 1.24 -2.87
CA GLY A 182 4.94 2.06 -3.36
C GLY A 182 5.78 1.36 -4.42
N ALA A 183 6.00 0.05 -4.27
CA ALA A 183 6.67 -0.76 -5.29
C ALA A 183 5.81 -0.90 -6.56
N GLU A 184 4.52 -1.21 -6.42
CA GLU A 184 3.58 -1.31 -7.55
C GLU A 184 3.48 0.01 -8.34
N ILE A 185 3.38 1.16 -7.65
CA ILE A 185 3.35 2.48 -8.29
C ILE A 185 4.64 2.74 -9.08
N LYS A 186 5.81 2.34 -8.55
CA LYS A 186 7.07 2.50 -9.27
C LYS A 186 7.09 1.67 -10.56
N THR A 187 6.68 0.40 -10.50
CA THR A 187 6.60 -0.47 -11.68
C THR A 187 5.69 0.13 -12.75
N VAL A 188 4.47 0.53 -12.37
CA VAL A 188 3.51 1.15 -13.31
C VAL A 188 4.05 2.47 -13.88
N ALA A 189 4.74 3.28 -13.07
CA ALA A 189 5.35 4.52 -13.56
C ALA A 189 6.44 4.28 -14.60
N GLU A 190 7.21 3.20 -14.44
CA GLU A 190 8.24 2.76 -15.40
C GLU A 190 7.61 2.27 -16.70
N GLU A 191 6.56 1.43 -16.62
CA GLU A 191 5.78 0.98 -17.78
C GLU A 191 5.15 2.14 -18.57
N VAL A 192 4.59 3.13 -17.87
CA VAL A 192 4.02 4.34 -18.50
C VAL A 192 5.10 5.16 -19.20
N LYS A 193 6.29 5.27 -18.61
CA LYS A 193 7.43 5.98 -19.21
C LYS A 193 7.89 5.27 -20.48
N ASP A 194 8.02 3.95 -20.44
CA ASP A 194 8.42 3.14 -21.59
C ASP A 194 7.37 3.22 -22.71
N GLY A 195 6.08 3.08 -22.36
CA GLY A 195 4.98 3.23 -23.30
C GLY A 195 4.94 4.61 -23.98
N LYS A 196 5.23 5.69 -23.24
CA LYS A 196 5.35 7.05 -23.82
C LYS A 196 6.53 7.15 -24.80
N SER A 197 7.67 6.54 -24.48
CA SER A 197 8.84 6.51 -25.36
C SER A 197 8.53 5.78 -26.67
N GLU A 198 7.88 4.62 -26.60
CA GLU A 198 7.47 3.87 -27.80
C GLU A 198 6.43 4.62 -28.63
N LEU A 199 5.44 5.26 -27.98
CA LEU A 199 4.46 6.09 -28.68
C LEU A 199 5.13 7.23 -29.45
N ALA A 200 6.13 7.89 -28.85
CA ALA A 200 6.88 8.96 -29.51
C ALA A 200 7.65 8.45 -30.74
N LYS A 201 8.24 7.24 -30.67
CA LYS A 201 8.91 6.61 -31.82
C LYS A 201 7.92 6.31 -32.95
N ILE A 202 6.77 5.72 -32.62
CA ILE A 202 5.71 5.41 -33.59
C ILE A 202 5.20 6.70 -34.25
N GLN A 203 4.99 7.76 -33.45
CA GLN A 203 4.52 9.04 -33.96
C GLN A 203 5.52 9.69 -34.92
N LYS A 204 6.81 9.66 -34.58
CA LYS A 204 7.88 10.11 -35.50
C LYS A 204 7.88 9.31 -36.80
N HIS A 205 7.80 7.97 -36.71
CA HIS A 205 7.76 7.12 -37.89
C HIS A 205 6.53 7.40 -38.77
N ARG A 206 5.35 7.57 -38.17
CA ARG A 206 4.14 7.98 -38.87
C ARG A 206 4.33 9.30 -39.62
N ASP A 207 4.93 10.30 -38.97
CA ASP A 207 5.16 11.60 -39.59
C ASP A 207 6.15 11.53 -40.76
N ASP A 208 7.17 10.67 -40.67
CA ASP A 208 8.10 10.39 -41.77
C ASP A 208 7.39 9.70 -42.95
N VAL A 209 6.54 8.70 -42.68
CA VAL A 209 5.72 8.04 -43.71
C VAL A 209 4.75 9.00 -44.39
N LEU A 210 4.12 9.90 -43.63
CA LEU A 210 3.22 10.93 -44.20
C LEU A 210 3.97 11.90 -45.13
N LYS A 211 5.20 12.27 -44.81
CA LYS A 211 6.04 13.10 -45.70
C LYS A 211 6.39 12.37 -46.99
N GLU A 212 6.75 11.10 -46.91
CA GLU A 212 7.03 10.29 -48.10
C GLU A 212 5.78 10.10 -48.95
N LEU A 213 4.61 9.90 -48.33
CA LEU A 213 3.34 9.84 -49.04
C LEU A 213 3.05 11.13 -49.81
N GLU A 214 3.31 12.29 -49.21
CA GLU A 214 3.11 13.58 -49.87
C GLU A 214 4.05 13.79 -51.05
N LYS A 215 5.32 13.37 -50.94
CA LYS A 215 6.27 13.37 -52.07
C LYS A 215 5.77 12.49 -53.20
N VAL A 216 5.33 11.26 -52.90
CA VAL A 216 4.81 10.33 -53.90
C VAL A 216 3.58 10.91 -54.61
N LYS A 217 2.68 11.59 -53.88
CA LYS A 217 1.54 12.28 -54.49
C LYS A 217 1.97 13.43 -55.41
N GLN A 218 2.96 14.21 -55.01
CA GLN A 218 3.49 15.29 -55.85
C GLN A 218 4.14 14.73 -57.12
N ASP A 219 4.93 13.67 -57.00
CA ASP A 219 5.54 12.98 -58.13
C ASP A 219 4.47 12.40 -59.07
N GLN A 220 3.39 11.84 -58.52
CA GLN A 220 2.25 11.35 -59.27
C GLN A 220 1.59 12.48 -60.08
N ASP A 221 1.29 13.62 -59.45
CA ASP A 221 0.69 14.80 -60.10
C ASP A 221 1.61 15.37 -61.21
N ASP A 222 2.92 15.39 -60.98
CA ASP A 222 3.90 15.82 -61.99
C ASP A 222 3.99 14.85 -63.18
N ILE A 223 3.93 13.55 -62.93
CA ILE A 223 3.85 12.54 -63.98
C ILE A 223 2.55 12.69 -64.77
N GLU A 224 1.42 12.88 -64.10
CA GLU A 224 0.12 13.06 -64.74
C GLU A 224 0.11 14.29 -65.66
N LYS A 225 0.63 15.44 -65.18
CA LYS A 225 0.82 16.64 -66.02
C LYS A 225 1.72 16.40 -67.22
N LYS A 226 2.83 15.66 -67.06
CA LYS A 226 3.73 15.30 -68.17
C LYS A 226 3.03 14.42 -69.19
N CYS A 227 2.26 13.42 -68.72
CA CYS A 227 1.46 12.55 -69.57
C CYS A 227 0.42 13.35 -70.36
N SER A 228 -0.31 14.27 -69.73
CA SER A 228 -1.27 15.14 -70.42
C SER A 228 -0.61 15.99 -71.52
N LYS A 229 0.54 16.62 -71.24
CA LYS A 229 1.30 17.38 -72.25
C LYS A 229 1.77 16.51 -73.42
N LEU A 230 2.23 15.28 -73.14
CA LEU A 230 2.63 14.35 -74.18
C LEU A 230 1.44 13.90 -75.03
N CYS A 231 0.26 13.69 -74.43
CA CYS A 231 -0.98 13.41 -75.15
C CYS A 231 -1.37 14.58 -76.06
N GLU A 232 -1.35 15.82 -75.56
CA GLU A 232 -1.60 17.02 -76.37
C GLU A 232 -0.62 17.15 -77.54
N LEU A 233 0.68 16.94 -77.30
CA LEU A 233 1.70 16.97 -78.34
C LEU A 233 1.47 15.88 -79.39
N LYS A 234 1.14 14.66 -78.95
CA LYS A 234 0.79 13.55 -79.84
C LYS A 234 -0.41 13.92 -80.72
N ASP A 235 -1.45 14.50 -80.14
CA ASP A 235 -2.65 14.90 -80.87
C ASP A 235 -2.38 16.06 -81.84
N ASN A 236 -1.48 16.99 -81.49
CA ASN A 236 -0.99 18.04 -82.41
C ASN A 236 -0.24 17.44 -83.60
N ILE A 237 0.70 16.52 -83.36
CA ILE A 237 1.45 15.84 -84.42
C ILE A 237 0.51 15.05 -85.33
N ILE A 238 -0.51 14.38 -84.78
CA ILE A 238 -1.51 13.68 -85.58
C ILE A 238 -2.29 14.65 -86.48
N ARG A 239 -2.67 15.83 -85.96
CA ARG A 239 -3.29 16.89 -86.76
C ARG A 239 -2.37 17.37 -87.86
N ASP A 240 -1.13 17.71 -87.55
CA ASP A 240 -0.13 18.16 -88.54
C ASP A 240 0.10 17.10 -89.64
N ILE A 241 0.17 15.82 -89.27
CA ILE A 241 0.27 14.70 -90.24
C ILE A 241 -0.95 14.69 -91.16
N ASN A 242 -2.16 14.86 -90.63
CA ASN A 242 -3.38 14.87 -91.43
C ASN A 242 -3.46 16.09 -92.36
N ASP A 243 -3.06 17.27 -91.88
CA ASP A 243 -3.03 18.51 -92.67
C ASP A 243 -2.00 18.42 -93.80
N LEU A 244 -0.80 17.90 -93.52
CA LEU A 244 0.22 17.65 -94.54
C LEU A 244 -0.23 16.61 -95.57
N ARG A 245 -0.93 15.54 -95.14
CA ARG A 245 -1.53 14.57 -96.06
C ARG A 245 -2.56 15.21 -96.98
N ALA A 246 -3.39 16.14 -96.48
CA ALA A 246 -4.36 16.86 -97.31
C ALA A 246 -3.67 17.75 -98.36
N GLN A 247 -2.62 18.50 -97.98
CA GLN A 247 -1.86 19.34 -98.91
C GLN A 247 -1.17 18.53 -100.02
N ILE A 248 -0.67 17.32 -99.71
CA ILE A 248 -0.09 16.41 -100.72
C ILE A 248 -1.13 15.97 -101.76
N VAL A 249 -2.42 15.89 -101.40
CA VAL A 249 -3.49 15.52 -102.35
C VAL A 249 -3.90 16.70 -103.25
N GLU A 250 -3.79 17.94 -102.78
CA GLU A 250 -4.11 19.15 -103.58
C GLU A 250 -2.98 19.59 -104.52
N ALA A 251 -1.71 19.41 -104.13
CA ALA A 251 -0.55 19.84 -104.92
C ALA A 251 -0.45 19.23 -106.35
N PRO A 252 -0.79 17.94 -106.60
CA PRO A 252 -0.75 17.34 -107.94
C PRO A 252 -1.73 17.99 -108.92
N ASP A 253 -2.91 18.39 -108.44
CA ASP A 253 -3.95 18.98 -109.27
C ASP A 253 -3.61 20.44 -109.62
N LEU A 254 -3.06 21.19 -108.66
CA LEU A 254 -2.50 22.53 -108.87
C LEU A 254 -1.30 22.53 -109.84
N LEU A 255 -0.38 21.57 -109.69
CA LEU A 255 0.78 21.43 -110.58
C LEU A 255 0.39 21.05 -112.01
N LYS A 256 -0.63 20.19 -112.19
CA LYS A 256 -1.18 19.88 -113.53
C LYS A 256 -1.82 21.10 -114.17
N ALA A 257 -2.60 21.88 -113.41
CA ALA A 257 -3.23 23.10 -113.92
C ALA A 257 -2.19 24.15 -114.35
N ASP A 258 -1.12 24.34 -113.57
CA ASP A 258 -0.07 25.31 -113.91
C ASP A 258 0.81 24.82 -115.06
N HIS A 259 1.08 23.51 -115.16
CA HIS A 259 1.78 22.93 -116.32
C HIS A 259 1.01 23.15 -117.63
N GLU A 260 -0.31 22.92 -117.64
CA GLU A 260 -1.15 23.16 -118.81
C GLU A 260 -1.27 24.66 -119.16
N ARG A 261 -1.22 25.54 -118.15
CA ARG A 261 -1.17 27.00 -118.36
C ARG A 261 0.15 27.43 -119.01
N LEU A 262 1.29 26.96 -118.49
CA LEU A 262 2.61 27.27 -119.03
C LEU A 262 2.82 26.70 -120.45
N LYS A 263 2.26 25.53 -120.74
CA LYS A 263 2.29 24.91 -122.06
C LYS A 263 1.53 25.74 -123.11
N ARG A 264 0.38 26.31 -122.75
CA ARG A 264 -0.37 27.25 -123.62
C ARG A 264 0.43 28.52 -123.91
N LEU A 265 0.98 29.14 -122.88
CA LEU A 265 1.84 30.34 -123.01
C LEU A 265 3.07 30.08 -123.90
N LYS A 266 3.70 28.92 -123.76
CA LYS A 266 4.84 28.52 -124.59
C LYS A 266 4.46 28.48 -126.07
N ASN A 267 3.33 27.84 -126.41
CA ASN A 267 2.87 27.71 -127.79
C ASN A 267 2.60 29.08 -128.44
N GLU A 268 1.93 29.98 -127.71
CA GLU A 268 1.60 31.33 -128.16
C GLU A 268 2.85 32.18 -128.46
N ILE A 269 3.90 32.03 -127.64
CA ILE A 269 5.19 32.70 -127.86
C ILE A 269 5.89 32.15 -129.11
N THR A 270 5.85 30.83 -129.35
CA THR A 270 6.43 30.24 -130.56
C THR A 270 5.74 30.68 -131.84
N GLU A 271 4.41 30.82 -131.84
CA GLU A 271 3.65 31.32 -132.98
C GLU A 271 3.95 32.81 -133.25
N LYS A 272 4.01 33.64 -132.21
CA LYS A 272 4.44 35.04 -132.37
C LYS A 272 5.87 35.15 -132.91
N LYS A 273 6.77 34.26 -132.47
CA LYS A 273 8.17 34.23 -132.94
C LYS A 273 8.27 33.82 -134.41
N SER A 274 7.50 32.84 -134.87
CA SER A 274 7.52 32.42 -136.28
C SER A 274 6.93 33.48 -137.21
N ALA A 275 5.84 34.13 -136.80
CA ALA A 275 5.24 35.25 -137.54
C ALA A 275 6.22 36.43 -137.68
N MET A 276 6.93 36.78 -136.60
CA MET A 276 7.91 37.87 -136.62
C MET A 276 9.13 37.55 -137.50
N MET A 277 9.61 36.30 -137.51
CA MET A 277 10.69 35.87 -138.40
C MET A 277 10.31 35.92 -139.89
N ALA A 278 9.07 35.55 -140.23
CA ALA A 278 8.57 35.66 -141.60
C ALA A 278 8.46 37.13 -142.06
N GLN A 279 8.10 38.03 -141.16
CA GLN A 279 8.03 39.46 -141.48
C GLN A 279 9.41 40.09 -141.68
N VAL A 280 10.42 39.63 -140.92
CA VAL A 280 11.82 40.07 -141.08
C VAL A 280 12.42 39.57 -142.40
N SER A 281 12.17 38.33 -142.81
CA SER A 281 12.70 37.81 -144.09
C SER A 281 12.10 38.52 -145.30
N ALA A 282 10.79 38.82 -145.27
CA ALA A 282 10.11 39.56 -146.33
C ALA A 282 10.72 40.96 -146.52
N LYS A 283 10.97 41.70 -145.43
CA LYS A 283 11.61 43.03 -145.49
C LYS A 283 13.05 42.95 -146.00
N LYS A 284 13.78 41.90 -145.65
CA LYS A 284 15.17 41.67 -146.10
C LYS A 284 15.23 41.48 -147.62
N GLN A 285 14.25 40.77 -148.20
CA GLN A 285 14.14 40.58 -149.64
C GLN A 285 13.86 41.91 -150.38
N THR A 286 13.06 42.81 -149.80
CA THR A 286 12.75 44.12 -150.39
C THR A 286 13.96 45.04 -150.46
N VAL A 287 14.82 45.03 -149.43
CA VAL A 287 16.06 45.84 -149.41
C VAL A 287 17.03 45.40 -150.50
N ILE A 288 17.17 44.09 -150.73
CA ILE A 288 18.06 43.55 -151.78
C ILE A 288 17.62 43.99 -153.18
N ILE A 289 16.31 44.07 -153.45
CA ILE A 289 15.79 44.52 -154.75
C ILE A 289 16.08 46.02 -154.95
N LEU A 290 15.90 46.84 -153.91
CA LEU A 290 16.18 48.29 -153.97
C LEU A 290 17.67 48.62 -154.12
N GLU A 291 18.55 47.82 -153.51
CA GLU A 291 20.02 47.96 -153.67
C GLU A 291 20.48 47.63 -155.10
N GLN A 292 19.81 46.71 -155.79
CA GLN A 292 20.11 46.36 -157.19
C GLN A 292 19.61 47.42 -158.20
N GLU A 293 18.49 48.08 -157.95
CA GLU A 293 18.00 49.20 -158.78
C GLU A 293 18.88 50.45 -158.66
N LEU A 294 19.39 50.76 -157.46
CA LEU A 294 20.31 51.88 -157.21
C LEU A 294 21.71 51.67 -157.80
N ALA A 295 22.15 50.42 -157.96
CA ALA A 295 23.42 50.10 -158.64
C ALA A 295 23.33 50.25 -160.17
N SER A 296 22.12 50.17 -160.73
CA SER A 296 21.86 50.25 -162.18
C SER A 296 21.80 51.70 -162.69
N THR A 297 21.55 52.69 -161.82
CA THR A 297 21.44 54.11 -162.18
C THR A 297 22.79 54.87 -162.15
N ARG A 298 23.84 54.33 -161.50
CA ARG A 298 25.19 54.95 -161.44
C ARG A 298 26.12 54.61 -162.61
N LYS A 299 25.68 53.80 -163.59
CA LYS A 299 26.44 53.50 -164.82
C LYS A 299 26.00 54.28 -166.07
N ASN A 300 24.94 55.10 -165.97
CA ASN A 300 24.41 55.88 -167.11
C ASN A 300 24.91 57.34 -167.20
N ASP A 301 25.98 57.70 -166.48
CA ASP A 301 26.66 59.01 -166.59
C ASP A 301 28.04 58.95 -167.28
N TYR A 302 28.31 57.92 -168.11
CA TYR A 302 29.41 57.95 -169.09
C TYR A 302 29.01 57.29 -170.43
N VAL A 303 28.68 58.14 -171.41
CA VAL A 303 28.84 58.01 -172.89
C VAL A 303 27.77 57.23 -173.71
N CYS A 304 27.45 57.85 -174.86
CA CYS A 304 26.91 57.34 -176.14
C CYS A 304 26.78 55.82 -176.31
#